data_AF-A0A958DMQ8-F1
#
_entry.id   AF-A0A958DMQ8-F1
#
_cell.length_a   1.000
_cell.length_b   1.000
_cell.length_c   1.000
_cell.angle_alpha   90.00
_cell.angle_beta   90.00
_cell.angle_gamma   90.00
#
_symmetry.space_group_name_H-M   'P 1'
#
loop_
_entity.id
_entity.type
_entity.pdbx_description
1 polymer ?
#
loop_
_entity_poly.entity_id
_entity_poly.type
_entity_poly.pdbx_seq_one_letter_code
_entity_poly.pdbx_strand_id
1 'polypeptide(L)'
;KGTQFWVLQRLQSGETRYITTDGTVEVSNQAGKVLVRKGQTAVVLSRSSMPEVRLTRTGDIPPDLSGGAGAIRQLEFEFTDEGGQKRVMRMQIEGQE
;
A
#
# COMPACT_ATOMS: atom_id res chain seq x y z
N LYS A 1 5.97 15.43 1.47
CA LYS A 1 6.02 15.60 -0.02
C LYS A 1 7.13 14.69 -0.53
N GLY A 2 6.84 13.75 -1.43
CA GLY A 2 7.87 12.90 -2.07
C GLY A 2 7.83 11.40 -1.74
N THR A 3 6.95 10.92 -0.86
CA THR A 3 6.82 9.48 -0.62
C THR A 3 5.88 8.86 -1.66
N GLN A 4 6.33 7.81 -2.34
CA GLN A 4 5.53 6.99 -3.25
C GLN A 4 5.46 5.57 -2.70
N PHE A 5 4.26 5.04 -2.59
CA PHE A 5 4.05 3.69 -2.09
C PHE A 5 2.73 3.10 -2.59
N TRP A 6 2.66 1.77 -2.56
CA TRP A 6 1.44 1.01 -2.83
C TRP A 6 0.94 0.35 -1.56
N VAL A 7 -0.38 0.21 -1.43
CA VAL A 7 -1.02 -0.62 -0.41
C VAL A 7 -1.84 -1.69 -1.10
N LEU A 8 -1.50 -2.95 -0.88
CA LEU A 8 -2.17 -4.10 -1.47
C LEU A 8 -2.75 -4.97 -0.35
N GLN A 9 -4.05 -5.19 -0.36
CA GLN A 9 -4.72 -6.06 0.62
C GLN A 9 -5.23 -7.30 -0.08
N ARG A 10 -4.75 -8.48 0.34
CA ARG A 10 -5.24 -9.78 -0.13
C ARG A 10 -6.44 -10.19 0.71
N LEU A 11 -7.64 -10.04 0.16
CA LEU A 11 -8.90 -10.30 0.87
C LEU A 11 -9.01 -11.74 1.41
N GLN A 12 -8.40 -12.71 0.74
CA GLN A 12 -8.46 -14.12 1.14
C GLN A 12 -7.59 -14.45 2.36
N SER A 13 -6.41 -13.85 2.47
CA SER A 13 -5.47 -14.11 3.57
C SER A 13 -5.52 -13.04 4.66
N GLY A 14 -6.18 -11.90 4.41
CA GLY A 14 -6.14 -10.73 5.29
C GLY A 14 -4.78 -10.01 5.31
N GLU A 15 -3.82 -10.45 4.48
CA GLU A 15 -2.49 -9.88 4.39
C GLU A 15 -2.53 -8.51 3.71
N THR A 16 -1.90 -7.51 4.33
CA THR A 16 -1.69 -6.20 3.74
C THR A 16 -0.21 -5.97 3.48
N ARG A 17 0.14 -5.55 2.26
CA ARG A 17 1.50 -5.14 1.88
C ARG A 17 1.58 -3.65 1.67
N TYR A 18 2.64 -3.04 2.19
CA TYR A 18 3.00 -1.63 1.97
C TYR A 18 4.33 -1.58 1.24
N ILE A 19 4.32 -1.22 -0.05
CA ILE A 19 5.50 -1.26 -0.92
C ILE A 19 5.99 0.16 -1.15
N THR A 20 7.17 0.50 -0.65
CA THR A 20 7.69 1.88 -0.74
C THR A 20 8.63 2.01 -1.94
N THR A 21 8.20 2.73 -2.98
CA THR A 21 8.99 2.98 -4.20
C THR A 21 9.81 4.26 -4.11
N ASP A 22 9.39 5.22 -3.28
CA ASP A 22 10.17 6.41 -2.96
C ASP A 22 9.87 6.94 -1.55
N GLY A 23 10.85 7.55 -0.90
CA GLY A 23 10.72 8.10 0.45
C GLY A 23 10.70 7.06 1.58
N THR A 24 9.93 7.33 2.64
CA THR A 24 9.78 6.46 3.82
C THR A 24 8.33 6.48 4.30
N VAL A 25 7.82 5.31 4.71
CA VAL A 25 6.46 5.10 5.24
C VAL A 25 6.57 4.50 6.64
N GLU A 26 5.84 5.03 7.62
CA GLU A 26 5.64 4.37 8.91
C GLU A 26 4.41 3.44 8.81
N VAL A 27 4.59 2.16 9.13
CA VAL A 27 3.50 1.17 9.18
C VAL A 27 3.32 0.75 10.63
N SER A 28 2.11 0.92 11.16
CA SER A 28 1.78 0.65 12.55
C SER A 28 0.52 -0.20 12.70
N ASN A 29 0.51 -1.07 13.70
CA ASN A 29 -0.65 -1.83 14.16
C ASN A 29 -0.61 -1.96 15.70
N GLN A 30 -1.43 -2.85 16.28
CA GLN A 30 -1.49 -3.01 17.74
C GLN A 30 -0.24 -3.68 18.32
N ALA A 31 0.48 -4.46 17.52
CA ALA A 31 1.70 -5.14 17.95
C ALA A 31 2.92 -4.22 17.94
N GLY A 32 2.94 -3.22 17.07
CA GLY A 32 4.03 -2.25 17.02
C GLY A 32 4.07 -1.46 15.73
N LYS A 33 5.24 -0.90 15.44
CA LYS A 33 5.47 -0.07 14.26
C LYS A 33 6.83 -0.33 13.64
N VAL A 34 6.90 -0.15 12.32
CA VAL A 34 8.13 -0.26 11.52
C VAL A 34 8.24 0.90 10.55
N LEU A 35 9.47 1.25 10.20
CA LEU A 35 9.76 2.20 9.13
C LEU A 35 10.14 1.45 7.86
N VAL A 36 9.45 1.74 6.76
CA VAL A 36 9.63 1.13 5.46
C VAL A 36 10.26 2.17 4.54
N ARG A 37 11.50 1.94 4.10
CA ARG A 37 12.23 2.84 3.22
C ARG A 37 12.06 2.44 1.76
N LYS A 38 12.49 3.31 0.86
CA LYS A 38 12.62 3.02 -0.57
C LYS A 38 13.20 1.63 -0.85
N GLY A 39 12.52 0.85 -1.68
CA GLY A 39 12.91 -0.51 -2.06
C GLY A 39 12.55 -1.58 -1.02
N GLN A 40 11.79 -1.22 0.01
CA GLN A 40 11.30 -2.15 1.02
C GLN A 40 9.78 -2.31 0.97
N THR A 41 9.34 -3.48 1.38
CA THR A 41 7.93 -3.85 1.55
C THR A 41 7.69 -4.28 2.99
N ALA A 42 6.73 -3.66 3.67
CA ALA A 42 6.19 -4.22 4.91
C ALA A 42 5.04 -5.17 4.60
N VAL A 43 5.01 -6.31 5.30
CA VAL A 43 3.93 -7.29 5.26
C VAL A 43 3.27 -7.33 6.62
N VAL A 44 1.96 -7.14 6.64
CA VAL A 44 1.13 -7.19 7.84
C VAL A 44 0.14 -8.34 7.69
N LEU A 45 0.34 -9.40 8.47
CA LEU A 45 -0.51 -10.60 8.42
C LEU A 45 -1.76 -10.46 9.30
N SER A 46 -1.67 -9.70 10.40
CA SER A 46 -2.80 -9.41 11.28
C SER A 46 -2.58 -8.10 12.05
N ARG A 47 -3.60 -7.66 12.79
CA ARG A 47 -3.51 -6.48 13.66
C ARG A 47 -2.62 -6.71 14.89
N SER A 48 -2.43 -7.97 15.28
CA SER A 48 -1.74 -8.40 16.51
C SER A 48 -0.36 -9.04 16.27
N SER A 49 0.11 -9.13 15.03
CA SER A 49 1.47 -9.57 14.70
C SER A 49 2.36 -8.39 14.31
N MET A 50 3.64 -8.43 14.69
CA MET A 50 4.58 -7.37 14.32
C MET A 50 4.70 -7.28 12.79
N PRO A 51 4.63 -6.07 12.18
CA PRO A 51 4.88 -5.92 10.75
C PRO A 51 6.29 -6.39 10.39
N GLU A 52 6.42 -7.14 9.29
CA GLU A 52 7.71 -7.65 8.81
C GLU A 52 8.19 -6.83 7.62
N VAL A 53 9.44 -6.37 7.65
CA VAL A 53 10.05 -5.60 6.54
C VAL A 53 10.99 -6.49 5.74
N ARG A 54 10.81 -6.51 4.42
CA ARG A 54 11.70 -7.20 3.48
C ARG A 54 12.02 -6.33 2.29
N LEU A 55 13.02 -6.74 1.49
CA LEU A 55 13.27 -6.11 0.19
C LEU A 55 12.09 -6.36 -0.75
N THR A 56 11.71 -5.30 -1.49
CA THR A 56 10.69 -5.36 -2.53
C THR A 56 11.16 -6.22 -3.68
N ARG A 57 10.32 -7.14 -4.15
CA ARG A 57 10.56 -7.95 -5.34
C ARG A 57 9.81 -7.34 -6.52
N THR A 58 10.27 -7.58 -7.74
CA THR A 58 9.63 -7.05 -8.97
C THR A 58 8.14 -7.41 -9.04
N GLY A 59 7.77 -8.63 -8.67
CA GLY A 59 6.36 -9.08 -8.65
C GLY A 59 5.52 -8.57 -7.48
N ASP A 60 6.09 -7.79 -6.55
CA ASP A 60 5.28 -7.10 -5.53
C ASP A 60 4.64 -5.83 -6.09
N ILE A 61 5.29 -5.16 -7.06
CA ILE A 61 4.81 -3.90 -7.62
C ILE A 61 3.70 -4.22 -8.65
N PRO A 62 2.50 -3.62 -8.53
CA PRO A 62 1.45 -3.79 -9.54
C PRO A 62 1.95 -3.34 -10.91
N PRO A 63 1.56 -4.02 -12.01
CA PRO A 63 1.85 -3.53 -13.36
C PRO A 63 1.20 -2.16 -13.57
N ASP A 64 1.84 -1.30 -14.36
CA ASP A 64 1.37 0.06 -14.63
C ASP A 64 -0.09 0.05 -15.15
N LEU A 65 -0.99 0.66 -14.39
CA LEU A 65 -2.43 0.69 -14.66
C LEU A 65 -2.83 1.81 -15.63
N SER A 66 -1.86 2.46 -16.27
CA SER A 66 -2.11 3.57 -17.21
C SER A 66 -2.75 3.14 -18.55
N GLY A 67 -2.94 1.84 -18.80
CA GLY A 67 -3.58 1.35 -20.02
C GLY A 67 -4.35 0.04 -19.83
N GLY A 68 -5.69 0.12 -19.84
CA GLY A 68 -6.54 -1.03 -20.13
C GLY A 68 -7.64 -1.26 -19.11
N ALA A 69 -8.89 -1.06 -19.56
CA ALA A 69 -10.09 -1.50 -18.88
C ALA A 69 -10.08 -3.02 -18.70
N GLY A 70 -9.84 -3.49 -17.47
CA GLY A 70 -9.82 -4.91 -17.15
C GLY A 70 -9.82 -5.16 -15.64
N ALA A 71 -11.02 -5.25 -15.06
CA ALA A 71 -11.33 -5.93 -13.79
C ALA A 71 -10.56 -5.51 -12.52
N ILE A 72 -10.18 -4.25 -12.38
CA ILE A 72 -9.68 -3.71 -11.13
C ILE A 72 -10.64 -2.62 -10.64
N ARG A 73 -11.33 -2.86 -9.52
CA ARG A 73 -12.20 -1.87 -8.88
C ARG A 73 -11.32 -0.84 -8.18
N GLN A 74 -10.87 0.15 -8.94
CA GLN A 74 -10.13 1.30 -8.42
C GLN A 74 -11.10 2.21 -7.65
N LEU A 75 -10.88 2.38 -6.36
CA LEU A 75 -11.54 3.38 -5.53
C LEU A 75 -10.63 4.60 -5.42
N GLU A 76 -11.13 5.76 -5.83
CA GLU A 76 -10.43 7.03 -5.63
C GLU A 76 -11.11 7.82 -4.51
N PHE A 77 -10.34 8.26 -3.51
CA PHE A 77 -10.80 9.11 -2.43
C PHE A 77 -10.08 10.45 -2.51
N GLU A 78 -10.84 11.54 -2.64
CA GLU A 78 -10.31 12.90 -2.47
C GLU A 78 -10.45 13.30 -1.00
N PHE A 79 -9.37 13.72 -0.38
CA PHE A 79 -9.38 14.25 0.98
C PHE A 79 -8.51 15.50 1.07
N THR A 80 -8.84 16.38 2.01
CA THR A 80 -8.08 17.59 2.29
C THR A 80 -7.14 17.31 3.45
N ASP A 81 -5.83 17.53 3.26
CA ASP A 81 -4.86 17.40 4.34
C ASP A 81 -4.95 18.57 5.35
N GLU A 82 -4.26 18.46 6.48
CA GLU A 82 -4.26 19.46 7.56
C GLU A 82 -3.82 20.86 7.09
N GLY A 83 -3.13 20.96 5.95
CA GLY A 83 -2.71 22.20 5.31
C GLY A 83 -3.70 22.75 4.28
N GLY A 84 -4.91 22.19 4.17
CA GLY A 84 -5.92 22.60 3.21
C GLY A 84 -5.67 22.12 1.78
N GLN A 85 -4.68 21.25 1.54
CA GLN A 85 -4.38 20.76 0.20
C GLN A 85 -5.21 19.52 -0.12
N LYS A 86 -5.91 19.54 -1.26
CA LYS A 86 -6.60 18.37 -1.80
C LYS A 86 -5.57 17.31 -2.21
N ARG A 87 -5.77 16.08 -1.76
CA ARG A 87 -5.01 14.89 -2.13
C ARG A 87 -5.94 13.80 -2.60
N VAL A 88 -5.45 13.00 -3.54
CA VAL A 88 -6.18 11.84 -4.08
C VAL A 88 -5.48 10.57 -3.60
N MET A 89 -6.22 9.71 -2.89
CA MET A 89 -5.80 8.35 -2.56
C MET A 89 -6.46 7.40 -3.55
N ARG A 90 -5.65 6.62 -4.26
CA ARG A 90 -6.11 5.57 -5.17
C ARG A 90 -5.92 4.22 -4.51
N MET A 91 -7.02 3.50 -4.34
CA MET A 91 -7.07 2.16 -3.75
C MET A 91 -7.48 1.17 -4.83
N GLN A 92 -6.74 0.08 -4.93
CA GLN A 92 -6.98 -0.96 -5.92
C GLN A 92 -7.64 -2.16 -5.24
N ILE A 93 -8.86 -2.53 -5.65
CA ILE A 93 -9.53 -3.73 -5.16
C ILE A 93 -9.50 -4.79 -6.26
N GLU A 94 -8.78 -5.89 -5.99
CA GLU A 94 -8.88 -7.12 -6.76
C GLU A 94 -10.07 -7.93 -6.24
N GLY A 95 -11.11 -8.10 -7.07
CA GLY A 95 -12.20 -9.04 -6.81
C GLY A 95 -11.84 -10.40 -7.38
N GLN A 96 -12.07 -11.47 -6.61
CA GLN A 96 -12.12 -12.82 -7.18
C GLN A 96 -13.57 -13.20 -7.46
N GLU A 97 -13.77 -13.80 -8.63
CA GLU A 97 -15.03 -14.41 -9.11
C GLU A 97 -15.50 -15.57 -8.23
#